data_AF-A0A7Y6PLI1-F1
#
_entry.id   AF-A0A7Y6PLI1-F1
#
_cell.length_a   1.000
_cell.length_b   1.000
_cell.length_c   1.000
_cell.angle_alpha   90.00
_cell.angle_beta   90.00
_cell.angle_gamma   90.00
#
_symmetry.space_group_name_H-M   'P 1'
#
loop_
_entity.id
_entity.type
_entity.pdbx_description
1 polymer ?
#
loop_
_entity_poly.entity_id
_entity_poly.type
_entity_poly.pdbx_seq_one_letter_code
_entity_poly.pdbx_strand_id
1 'polypeptide(L)'
;MFLRFIGLSFLSPGVVDPALPAAFAAPAGFGDLATGVLAIVATIGLARHTSWAIGSVWLFNIVGAADLVLAFIQGARSGLEPGMLGAGFYIVTSVVPLLLVSHALVFRVLAHR
;
A
#
# COMPACT_ATOMS: atom_id res chain seq x y z
N MET A 1 1.29 -3.78 8.20
CA MET A 1 0.20 -3.62 7.21
C MET A 1 -0.91 -2.67 7.67
N PHE A 2 -1.27 -2.60 8.96
CA PHE A 2 -2.29 -1.66 9.45
C PHE A 2 -1.95 -0.17 9.21
N LEU A 3 -0.66 0.20 9.25
CA LEU A 3 -0.20 1.59 9.06
C LEU A 3 -0.32 2.11 7.62
N ARG A 4 -0.90 1.34 6.68
CA ARG A 4 -1.03 1.77 5.29
C ARG A 4 -1.92 2.99 5.12
N PHE A 5 -2.77 3.34 6.09
CA PHE A 5 -3.51 4.61 6.07
C PHE A 5 -2.60 5.85 5.95
N ILE A 6 -1.30 5.74 6.30
CA ILE A 6 -0.32 6.82 6.13
C ILE A 6 -0.17 7.26 4.66
N GLY A 7 -0.51 6.39 3.70
CA GLY A 7 -0.55 6.73 2.27
C GLY A 7 -1.51 7.86 1.93
N LEU A 8 -2.58 8.07 2.73
CA LEU A 8 -3.47 9.22 2.56
C LEU A 8 -2.75 10.57 2.71
N SER A 9 -1.56 10.57 3.30
CA SER A 9 -0.73 11.77 3.40
C SER A 9 -0.28 12.32 2.03
N PHE A 10 -0.26 11.51 0.97
CA PHE A 10 -0.05 11.98 -0.41
C PHE A 10 -1.16 12.91 -0.90
N LEU A 11 -2.31 12.95 -0.23
CA LEU A 11 -3.44 13.84 -0.53
C LEU A 11 -3.44 15.09 0.37
N SER A 12 -2.47 15.23 1.27
CA SER A 12 -2.40 16.33 2.22
C SER A 12 -1.40 17.39 1.76
N PRO A 13 -1.84 18.61 1.39
CA PRO A 13 -0.96 19.70 0.97
C PRO A 13 0.01 20.18 2.06
N GLY A 14 -0.20 19.77 3.33
CA GLY A 14 0.74 20.04 4.42
C GLY A 14 1.87 19.02 4.54
N VAL A 15 1.81 17.91 3.81
CA VAL A 15 2.81 16.82 3.83
C VAL A 15 3.60 16.77 2.53
N VAL A 16 2.91 16.94 1.40
CA VAL A 16 3.47 16.88 0.04
C VAL A 16 3.31 18.21 -0.67
N ASP A 17 4.06 18.41 -1.75
CA ASP A 17 3.91 19.57 -2.61
C ASP A 17 2.54 19.54 -3.32
N PRO A 18 1.79 20.67 -3.39
CA PRO A 18 0.53 20.74 -4.13
C PRO A 18 0.65 20.39 -5.63
N ALA A 19 1.85 20.48 -6.21
CA ALA A 19 2.15 20.10 -7.59
C ALA A 19 2.41 18.60 -7.76
N LEU A 20 2.37 17.79 -6.69
CA LEU A 20 2.51 16.34 -6.79
C LEU A 20 1.45 15.77 -7.76
N PRO A 21 1.84 14.97 -8.76
CA PRO A 21 0.90 14.49 -9.77
C PRO A 21 -0.26 13.70 -9.16
N ALA A 22 -1.49 14.13 -9.41
CA ALA A 22 -2.70 13.45 -8.95
C ALA A 22 -2.78 11.99 -9.44
N ALA A 23 -2.20 11.71 -10.61
CA ALA A 23 -2.08 10.36 -11.18
C ALA A 23 -1.23 9.40 -10.34
N PHE A 24 -0.38 9.90 -9.44
CA PHE A 24 0.31 9.13 -8.40
C PHE A 24 -0.41 9.24 -7.05
N ALA A 25 -0.70 10.47 -6.60
CA ALA A 25 -1.18 10.74 -5.26
C ALA A 25 -2.53 10.06 -4.94
N ALA A 26 -3.49 10.16 -5.85
CA ALA A 26 -4.81 9.56 -5.68
C ALA A 26 -4.78 8.02 -5.64
N PRO A 27 -4.23 7.32 -6.65
CA PRO A 27 -4.19 5.86 -6.61
C PRO A 27 -3.33 5.34 -5.45
N ALA A 28 -2.17 5.94 -5.17
CA ALA A 28 -1.34 5.51 -4.05
C ALA A 28 -2.05 5.67 -2.70
N GLY A 29 -2.65 6.85 -2.43
CA GLY A 29 -3.31 7.10 -1.15
C GLY A 29 -4.55 6.23 -0.93
N PHE A 30 -5.41 6.10 -1.95
CA PHE A 30 -6.63 5.29 -1.81
C PHE A 30 -6.35 3.78 -1.90
N GLY A 31 -5.38 3.34 -2.70
CA GLY A 31 -4.98 1.94 -2.76
C GLY A 31 -4.33 1.47 -1.46
N ASP A 32 -3.56 2.34 -0.80
CA ASP A 32 -3.06 2.13 0.55
C ASP A 32 -4.19 1.97 1.58
N LEU A 33 -5.19 2.84 1.53
CA LEU A 33 -6.37 2.75 2.40
C LEU A 33 -7.14 1.44 2.17
N ALA A 34 -7.43 1.11 0.91
CA ALA A 34 -8.13 -0.12 0.54
C ALA A 34 -7.37 -1.37 1.03
N THR A 35 -6.05 -1.39 0.84
CA THR A 35 -5.20 -2.48 1.33
C THR A 35 -5.20 -2.56 2.85
N GLY A 36 -5.16 -1.42 3.55
CA GLY A 36 -5.26 -1.35 5.01
C GLY A 36 -6.56 -1.95 5.53
N VAL A 37 -7.70 -1.61 4.92
CA VAL A 37 -9.01 -2.18 5.26
C VAL A 37 -9.03 -3.70 5.03
N LEU A 38 -8.53 -4.16 3.89
CA LEU A 38 -8.44 -5.61 3.60
C LEU A 38 -7.54 -6.34 4.61
N ALA A 39 -6.45 -5.72 5.05
CA ALA A 39 -5.58 -6.29 6.07
C ALA A 39 -6.31 -6.46 7.42
N ILE A 40 -7.17 -5.51 7.81
CA ILE A 40 -8.01 -5.61 9.01
C ILE A 40 -8.99 -6.77 8.86
N VAL A 41 -9.70 -6.86 7.72
CA VAL A 41 -10.65 -7.96 7.43
C VAL A 41 -9.94 -9.31 7.51
N ALA A 42 -8.77 -9.44 6.87
CA ALA A 42 -7.98 -10.66 6.90
C ALA A 42 -7.53 -11.03 8.32
N THR A 43 -7.11 -10.05 9.11
CA THR A 43 -6.72 -10.24 10.51
C THR A 43 -7.90 -10.73 11.35
N ILE A 44 -9.09 -10.14 11.18
CA ILE A 44 -10.31 -10.56 11.88
C ILE A 44 -10.69 -12.01 11.50
N GLY A 45 -10.60 -12.36 10.21
CA GLY A 45 -10.87 -13.72 9.74
C GLY A 45 -9.93 -14.75 10.35
N LEU A 46 -8.63 -14.45 10.34
CA LEU A 46 -7.60 -15.29 10.96
C LEU A 46 -7.82 -15.44 12.47
N ALA A 47 -8.08 -14.34 13.18
CA ALA A 47 -8.29 -14.35 14.63
C ALA A 47 -9.54 -15.12 15.06
N ARG A 48 -10.57 -15.18 14.20
CA ARG A 48 -11.82 -15.91 14.45
C ARG A 48 -11.85 -17.30 13.83
N HIS A 49 -10.74 -17.77 13.25
CA HIS A 49 -10.63 -19.08 12.58
C HIS A 49 -11.75 -19.33 11.56
N THR A 50 -12.13 -18.31 10.79
CA THR A 50 -13.23 -18.42 9.82
C THR A 50 -12.78 -19.17 8.57
N SER A 51 -13.72 -19.83 7.88
CA SER A 51 -13.45 -20.54 6.61
C SER A 51 -12.97 -19.61 5.49
N TRP A 52 -13.35 -18.34 5.53
CA TRP A 52 -12.96 -17.33 4.53
C TRP A 52 -11.62 -16.63 4.84
N ALA A 53 -11.00 -16.92 6.00
CA ALA A 53 -9.79 -16.23 6.44
C ALA A 53 -8.66 -16.28 5.40
N ILE A 54 -8.32 -17.47 4.91
CA ILE A 54 -7.24 -17.63 3.93
C ILE A 54 -7.55 -16.90 2.61
N GLY A 55 -8.80 -16.97 2.12
CA GLY A 55 -9.22 -16.23 0.92
C GLY A 55 -9.07 -14.71 1.10
N SER A 56 -9.41 -14.18 2.28
CA SER A 56 -9.23 -12.76 2.56
C SER A 56 -7.76 -12.34 2.66
N VAL A 57 -6.86 -13.21 3.15
CA VAL A 57 -5.41 -12.94 3.16
C VAL A 57 -4.87 -12.92 1.72
N TRP A 58 -5.29 -13.84 0.85
CA TRP A 58 -4.97 -13.81 -0.58
C TRP A 58 -5.41 -12.50 -1.23
N LEU A 59 -6.66 -12.09 -1.02
CA LEU A 59 -7.21 -10.86 -1.59
C LEU A 59 -6.43 -9.63 -1.10
N PHE A 60 -6.23 -9.49 0.20
CA PHE A 60 -5.39 -8.44 0.79
C PHE A 60 -4.01 -8.40 0.15
N ASN A 61 -3.35 -9.56 0.00
CA ASN A 61 -1.98 -9.61 -0.46
C ASN A 61 -1.83 -9.27 -1.95
N ILE A 62 -2.79 -9.70 -2.77
CA ILE A 62 -2.85 -9.37 -4.21
C ILE A 62 -3.12 -7.88 -4.39
N VAL A 63 -4.16 -7.35 -3.75
CA VAL A 63 -4.54 -5.93 -3.88
C VAL A 63 -3.39 -5.03 -3.40
N GLY A 64 -2.79 -5.35 -2.25
CA GLY A 64 -1.68 -4.56 -1.71
C GLY A 64 -0.39 -4.62 -2.51
N ALA A 65 -0.08 -5.77 -3.12
CA ALA A 65 1.06 -5.87 -4.02
C ALA A 65 0.82 -5.11 -5.33
N ALA A 66 -0.39 -5.23 -5.90
CA ALA A 66 -0.77 -4.51 -7.11
C ALA A 66 -0.75 -2.99 -6.91
N ASP A 67 -1.29 -2.51 -5.78
CA ASP A 67 -1.24 -1.10 -5.40
C ASP A 67 0.20 -0.55 -5.39
N LEU A 68 1.13 -1.24 -4.73
CA LEU A 68 2.53 -0.82 -4.69
C LEU A 68 3.16 -0.78 -6.08
N VAL A 69 2.95 -1.83 -6.89
CA VAL A 69 3.48 -1.90 -8.26
C VAL A 69 2.91 -0.76 -9.12
N LEU A 70 1.61 -0.49 -9.01
CA LEU A 70 0.97 0.62 -9.71
C LEU A 70 1.50 1.96 -9.24
N ALA A 71 1.72 2.16 -7.94
CA ALA A 71 2.33 3.39 -7.41
C ALA A 71 3.74 3.62 -7.97
N PHE A 72 4.57 2.58 -8.10
CA PHE A 72 5.88 2.68 -8.75
C PHE A 72 5.77 3.06 -10.23
N ILE A 73 4.88 2.41 -10.97
CA ILE A 73 4.66 2.70 -12.39
C ILE A 73 4.16 4.14 -12.58
N GLN A 74 3.19 4.56 -11.77
CA GLN A 74 2.61 5.90 -11.87
C GLN A 74 3.60 6.97 -11.44
N GLY A 75 4.38 6.75 -10.38
CA GLY A 75 5.45 7.68 -9.99
C GLY A 75 6.47 7.87 -11.12
N ALA A 76 6.90 6.78 -11.76
CA ALA A 76 7.84 6.85 -12.88
C ALA A 76 7.25 7.52 -14.14
N ARG A 77 5.95 7.39 -14.38
CA ARG A 77 5.27 7.93 -15.58
C ARG A 77 4.73 9.34 -15.43
N SER A 78 4.51 9.81 -14.21
CA SER A 78 3.83 11.09 -13.95
C SER A 78 4.79 12.28 -13.84
N GLY A 79 6.09 12.08 -14.03
CA GLY A 79 7.09 13.13 -13.83
C GLY A 79 7.27 13.50 -12.36
N LEU A 80 7.00 12.56 -11.44
CA LEU A 80 7.18 12.77 -10.02
C LEU A 80 8.66 13.05 -9.71
N GLU A 81 8.93 14.25 -9.20
CA GLU A 81 10.25 14.60 -8.69
C GLU A 81 10.32 14.31 -7.18
N PRO A 82 11.45 13.79 -6.65
CA PRO A 82 11.57 13.46 -5.23
C PRO A 82 11.23 14.61 -4.28
N GLY A 83 11.50 15.86 -4.67
CA GLY A 83 11.19 17.05 -3.88
C GLY A 83 9.68 17.25 -3.65
N MET A 84 8.84 16.80 -4.58
CA MET A 84 7.38 16.94 -4.49
C MET A 84 6.76 16.06 -3.40
N LEU A 85 7.46 15.00 -2.98
CA LEU A 85 6.98 14.09 -1.95
C LEU A 85 7.02 14.70 -0.54
N GLY A 86 7.75 15.79 -0.30
CA GLY A 86 7.89 16.39 1.03
C GLY A 86 8.23 15.35 2.10
N ALA A 87 7.46 15.33 3.19
CA ALA A 87 7.62 14.31 4.25
C ALA A 87 7.17 12.90 3.81
N GLY A 88 6.32 12.80 2.77
CA GLY A 88 5.94 11.55 2.11
C GLY A 88 7.12 10.81 1.46
N PHE A 89 8.27 11.49 1.29
CA PHE A 89 9.51 10.86 0.83
C PHE A 89 9.87 9.63 1.68
N TYR A 90 9.76 9.73 3.00
CA TYR A 90 10.09 8.62 3.91
C TYR A 90 9.14 7.42 3.77
N ILE A 91 7.90 7.66 3.31
CA ILE A 91 6.97 6.56 3.00
C ILE A 91 7.52 5.77 1.81
N VAL A 92 7.88 6.46 0.73
CA VAL A 92 8.36 5.83 -0.51
C VAL A 92 9.73 5.17 -0.32
N THR A 93 10.65 5.79 0.40
CA THR A 93 12.03 5.27 0.53
C THR A 93 12.21 4.24 1.63
N SER A 94 11.41 4.30 2.71
CA SER A 94 11.62 3.46 3.89
C SER A 94 10.49 2.47 4.11
N VAL A 95 9.23 2.91 4.00
CA VAL A 95 8.06 2.07 4.29
C VAL A 95 7.75 1.14 3.12
N VAL A 96 7.71 1.67 1.89
CA VAL A 96 7.33 0.90 0.70
C VAL A 96 8.22 -0.32 0.45
N PRO A 97 9.57 -0.26 0.55
CA PRO A 97 10.41 -1.46 0.39
C PRO A 97 10.09 -2.57 1.41
N LEU A 98 9.83 -2.19 2.67
CA LEU A 98 9.45 -3.15 3.71
C LEU A 98 8.07 -3.77 3.42
N LEU A 99 7.14 -3.00 2.87
CA LEU A 99 5.83 -3.52 2.46
C LEU A 99 5.95 -4.50 1.29
N LEU A 100 6.79 -4.22 0.29
CA LEU A 100 7.05 -5.15 -0.82
C LEU A 100 7.60 -6.49 -0.32
N VAL A 101 8.61 -6.47 0.55
CA VAL A 101 9.18 -7.69 1.14
C VAL A 101 8.11 -8.44 1.95
N SER A 102 7.29 -7.71 2.72
CA SER A 102 6.21 -8.31 3.50
C SER A 102 5.18 -9.01 2.60
N HIS A 103 4.78 -8.40 1.49
CA HIS A 103 3.87 -9.02 0.52
C HIS A 103 4.47 -10.28 -0.11
N ALA A 104 5.75 -10.26 -0.48
CA ALA A 104 6.46 -11.42 -1.02
C ALA A 104 6.51 -12.58 -0.01
N LEU A 105 6.80 -12.28 1.26
CA LEU A 105 6.80 -13.28 2.33
C LEU A 105 5.41 -13.87 2.58
N VAL A 106 4.36 -13.04 2.57
CA VAL A 106 2.98 -13.53 2.71
C VAL A 106 2.60 -14.44 1.55
N PHE A 107 2.94 -14.08 0.30
CA PHE A 107 2.73 -14.97 -0.85
C PHE A 107 3.43 -16.31 -0.66
N ARG A 108 4.69 -16.28 -0.23
CA ARG A 108 5.46 -17.51 0.03
C ARG A 108 4.76 -18.38 1.08
N VAL A 109 4.31 -17.79 2.20
CA VAL A 109 3.60 -18.53 3.24
C VAL A 109 2.28 -19.10 2.71
N LEU A 110 1.50 -18.33 1.93
CA LEU A 110 0.25 -18.78 1.36
C LEU A 110 0.42 -19.90 0.32
N ALA A 111 1.51 -19.89 -0.45
CA ALA A 111 1.82 -20.92 -1.43
C ALA A 111 2.26 -22.25 -0.79
N HIS A 112 2.63 -22.24 0.49
CA HIS A 112 3.03 -23.42 1.27
C HIS A 112 1.95 -23.88 2.27
N ARG A 113 0.77 -23.27 2.25
CA ARG A 113 -0.41 -23.66 3.05
C ARG A 113 -1.28 -24.62 2.27
#